data_AF-A0A2E8NCM4-F1
#
_entry.id   AF-A0A2E8NCM4-F1
#
_cell.length_a   1.000
_cell.length_b   1.000
_cell.length_c   1.000
_cell.angle_alpha   90.00
_cell.angle_beta   90.00
_cell.angle_gamma   90.00
#
_symmetry.space_group_name_H-M   'P 1'
#
loop_
_entity.id
_entity.type
_entity.pdbx_description
1 polymer ?
#
loop_
_entity_poly.entity_id
_entity_poly.type
_entity_poly.pdbx_seq_one_letter_code
_entity_poly.pdbx_strand_id
1 'polypeptide(L)'
;MSTENNSMIYPKIEGLLERSLKQGEEDSHSKFRLVTLAAQRARQINAYRNQLDGGLGVAVPPQVHAEGIAKPLSISFEEIIQDKVLAGEKKDPEPVEVEDVIVEIDEPEEEEEETE
;
A
#
# COMPACT_ATOMS: atom_id res chain seq x y z
N MET A 1 12.04 14.48 -16.61
CA MET A 1 12.49 14.79 -15.23
C MET A 1 11.79 13.84 -14.29
N SER A 2 12.51 12.94 -13.63
CA SER A 2 12.07 12.28 -12.38
C SER A 2 13.26 11.50 -11.81
N THR A 3 14.01 12.13 -10.90
CA THR A 3 15.10 11.48 -10.16
C THR A 3 15.12 11.91 -8.69
N GLU A 4 13.98 12.32 -8.11
CA GLU A 4 14.02 12.91 -6.77
C GLU A 4 13.60 11.94 -5.65
N ASN A 5 12.80 10.89 -5.91
CA ASN A 5 12.17 10.14 -4.81
C ASN A 5 12.31 8.60 -4.85
N ASN A 6 13.13 8.02 -5.74
CA ASN A 6 13.28 6.55 -5.81
C ASN A 6 14.43 6.00 -4.92
N SER A 7 14.87 6.78 -3.94
CA SER A 7 16.01 6.45 -3.06
C SER A 7 15.52 6.10 -1.66
N MET A 8 16.12 5.08 -1.03
CA MET A 8 15.93 4.71 0.38
C MET A 8 16.26 5.83 1.39
N ILE A 9 16.71 6.99 0.90
CA ILE A 9 16.93 8.22 1.68
C ILE A 9 15.59 8.94 1.98
N TYR A 10 14.55 8.70 1.18
CA TYR A 10 13.21 9.22 1.40
C TYR A 10 12.22 8.06 1.58
N PRO A 11 11.26 8.15 2.52
CA PRO A 11 11.05 9.21 3.50
C PRO A 11 12.12 9.27 4.61
N LYS A 12 12.31 10.46 5.19
CA LYS A 12 13.28 10.69 6.28
C LYS A 12 12.95 9.87 7.53
N ILE A 13 13.97 9.35 8.19
CA ILE A 13 13.82 8.46 9.36
C ILE A 13 13.13 9.15 10.54
N GLU A 14 13.32 10.45 10.74
CA GLU A 14 12.71 11.20 11.83
C GLU A 14 11.19 11.21 11.71
N GLY A 15 10.68 11.42 10.49
CA GLY A 15 9.24 11.39 10.21
C GLY A 15 8.66 9.99 10.40
N LEU A 16 9.37 8.95 9.94
CA LEU A 16 8.96 7.56 10.15
C LEU A 16 8.89 7.19 11.63
N LEU A 17 9.88 7.60 12.42
CA LEU A 17 9.89 7.39 13.86
C LEU A 17 8.72 8.10 14.52
N GLU A 18 8.48 9.39 14.21
CA GLU A 18 7.37 10.15 14.77
C GLU A 18 6.01 9.49 14.49
N ARG A 19 5.74 9.10 13.23
CA ARG A 19 4.48 8.40 12.87
C ARG A 19 4.36 7.07 13.57
N SER A 20 5.45 6.29 13.60
CA SER A 20 5.46 5.02 14.31
C SER A 20 5.27 5.19 15.82
N LEU A 21 5.63 6.32 16.42
CA LEU A 21 5.44 6.51 17.85
C LEU A 21 4.01 6.98 18.19
N LYS A 22 3.38 7.78 17.31
CA LYS A 22 2.01 8.28 17.50
C LYS A 22 0.92 7.20 17.58
N GLN A 23 1.14 6.05 16.95
CA GLN A 23 0.12 5.01 16.80
C GLN A 23 0.07 3.98 17.96
N GLY A 24 0.87 4.14 19.02
CA GLY A 24 0.97 3.17 20.12
C GLY A 24 0.50 3.75 21.44
N GLU A 25 0.20 2.86 22.40
CA GLU A 25 0.03 3.21 23.82
C GLU A 25 1.26 3.99 24.31
N GLU A 26 1.07 4.93 25.25
CA GLU A 26 2.13 5.82 25.77
C GLU A 26 3.36 5.06 26.29
N ASP A 27 3.20 3.80 26.69
CA ASP A 27 4.27 2.94 27.20
C ASP A 27 5.08 2.20 26.11
N SER A 28 4.69 2.30 24.83
CA SER A 28 5.27 1.50 23.72
C SER A 28 6.24 2.26 22.81
N HIS A 29 6.79 3.39 23.27
CA HIS A 29 7.67 4.27 22.50
C HIS A 29 9.09 3.70 22.30
N SER A 30 9.23 2.72 21.41
CA SER A 30 10.51 2.09 21.08
C SER A 30 10.90 2.28 19.61
N LYS A 31 12.18 2.59 19.34
CA LYS A 31 12.73 2.67 17.98
C LYS A 31 12.59 1.34 17.21
N PHE A 32 12.52 0.23 17.93
CA PHE A 32 12.32 -1.09 17.34
C PHE A 32 10.90 -1.30 16.80
N ARG A 33 9.91 -0.48 17.22
CA ARG A 33 8.53 -0.54 16.71
C ARG A 33 8.48 -0.29 15.20
N LEU A 34 9.19 0.72 14.72
CA LEU A 34 9.28 1.04 13.30
C LEU A 34 9.82 -0.16 12.49
N VAL A 35 10.84 -0.85 13.01
CA VAL A 35 11.46 -2.00 12.34
C VAL A 35 10.45 -3.13 12.18
N THR A 36 9.77 -3.49 13.26
CA THR A 36 8.77 -4.57 13.24
C THR A 36 7.60 -4.22 12.32
N LEU A 37 7.07 -3.00 12.42
CA LEU A 37 5.94 -2.53 11.61
C LEU A 37 6.26 -2.56 10.11
N ALA A 38 7.37 -1.94 9.72
CA ALA A 38 7.81 -1.91 8.32
C ALA A 38 8.10 -3.32 7.79
N ALA A 39 8.79 -4.17 8.57
CA ALA A 39 9.11 -5.53 8.15
C ALA A 39 7.85 -6.40 7.98
N GLN A 40 6.88 -6.31 8.88
CA GLN A 40 5.62 -7.03 8.76
C GLN A 40 4.85 -6.56 7.52
N ARG A 41 4.73 -5.25 7.34
CA ARG A 41 4.01 -4.70 6.19
C ARG A 41 4.68 -5.05 4.86
N ALA A 42 6.02 -4.97 4.79
CA ALA A 42 6.77 -5.38 3.60
C ALA A 42 6.52 -6.85 3.23
N ARG A 43 6.36 -7.75 4.21
CA ARG A 43 6.00 -9.16 3.95
C ARG A 43 4.60 -9.31 3.39
N GLN A 44 3.62 -8.52 3.87
CA GLN A 44 2.26 -8.51 3.32
C GLN A 44 2.26 -8.06 1.85
N ILE A 45 2.98 -6.97 1.55
CA ILE A 45 3.13 -6.47 0.17
C ILE A 45 3.81 -7.51 -0.73
N ASN A 46 4.83 -8.19 -0.22
CA ASN A 46 5.51 -9.24 -0.96
C ASN A 46 4.61 -10.47 -1.19
N ALA A 47 3.80 -10.84 -0.20
CA ALA A 47 2.83 -11.92 -0.36
C ALA A 47 1.79 -11.58 -1.44
N TYR A 48 1.25 -10.35 -1.44
CA TYR A 48 0.33 -9.87 -2.47
C TYR A 48 0.94 -9.96 -3.88
N ARG A 49 2.20 -9.53 -4.04
CA ARG A 49 2.88 -9.56 -5.36
C ARG A 49 3.17 -10.97 -5.88
N ASN A 50 3.38 -11.94 -4.99
CA ASN A 50 3.69 -13.32 -5.35
C ASN A 50 2.44 -14.22 -5.38
N GLN A 51 1.25 -13.64 -5.25
CA GLN A 51 -0.02 -14.36 -5.27
C GLN A 51 -0.37 -14.75 -6.72
N LEU A 52 0.21 -15.85 -7.18
CA LEU A 52 -0.01 -16.38 -8.53
C LEU A 52 -1.31 -17.21 -8.64
N ASP A 53 -1.80 -17.75 -7.52
CA ASP A 53 -2.91 -18.74 -7.52
C ASP A 53 -3.69 -18.83 -6.19
N GLY A 54 -3.37 -17.98 -5.21
CA GLY A 54 -4.11 -17.93 -3.94
C GLY A 54 -5.38 -17.10 -4.16
N GLY A 55 -6.56 -17.61 -3.82
CA GLY A 55 -7.84 -16.92 -4.07
C GLY A 55 -7.86 -15.42 -3.70
N LEU A 56 -8.69 -14.65 -4.40
CA LEU A 56 -8.90 -13.23 -4.16
C LEU A 56 -9.09 -12.93 -2.66
N GLY A 57 -8.41 -11.88 -2.15
CA GLY A 57 -8.64 -11.35 -0.80
C GLY A 57 -7.72 -11.87 0.31
N VAL A 58 -6.74 -12.73 0.03
CA VAL A 58 -5.82 -13.23 1.07
C VAL A 58 -4.80 -12.17 1.54
N ALA A 59 -4.26 -11.37 0.62
CA ALA A 59 -3.24 -10.37 0.91
C ALA A 59 -3.70 -8.95 0.56
N VAL A 60 -3.30 -7.99 1.39
CA VAL A 60 -3.66 -6.58 1.22
C VAL A 60 -2.71 -5.92 0.20
N PRO A 61 -3.23 -5.27 -0.85
CA PRO A 61 -2.40 -4.59 -1.86
C PRO A 61 -1.61 -3.42 -1.25
N PRO A 62 -0.59 -2.91 -1.97
CA PRO A 62 -0.01 -1.60 -1.68
C PRO A 62 -1.09 -0.52 -1.58
N GLN A 63 -1.02 0.31 -0.54
CA GLN A 63 -1.97 1.41 -0.26
C GLN A 63 -1.47 2.76 -0.78
N VAL A 64 -0.24 2.80 -1.30
CA VAL A 64 0.37 3.94 -1.97
C VAL A 64 0.69 3.58 -3.40
N HIS A 65 0.65 4.59 -4.28
CA HIS A 65 1.09 4.43 -5.64
C HIS A 65 2.62 4.28 -5.66
N ALA A 66 3.09 3.08 -5.94
CA ALA A 66 4.52 2.83 -6.12
C ALA A 66 4.93 3.17 -7.56
N GLU A 67 5.94 4.03 -7.72
CA GLU A 67 6.53 4.27 -9.04
C GLU A 67 7.38 3.05 -9.47
N GLY A 68 6.90 2.30 -10.46
CA GLY A 68 7.61 1.15 -11.03
C GLY A 68 7.79 -0.04 -10.07
N ILE A 69 8.93 -0.73 -10.16
CA ILE A 69 9.25 -1.93 -9.36
C ILE A 69 9.95 -1.52 -8.05
N ALA A 70 9.25 -0.75 -7.21
CA ALA A 70 9.75 -0.39 -5.89
C ALA A 70 9.86 -1.63 -4.98
N LYS A 71 10.88 -1.71 -4.14
CA LYS A 71 11.05 -2.82 -3.20
C LYS A 71 9.94 -2.78 -2.14
N PRO A 72 9.41 -3.93 -1.66
CA PRO A 72 8.33 -3.95 -0.67
C PRO A 72 8.61 -3.15 0.61
N LEU A 73 9.87 -3.11 1.05
CA LEU A 73 10.27 -2.33 2.22
C LEU A 73 10.15 -0.82 1.98
N SER A 74 10.55 -0.34 0.80
CA SER A 74 10.42 1.08 0.43
C SER A 74 8.95 1.51 0.42
N ILE A 75 8.09 0.69 -0.19
CA ILE A 75 6.64 0.92 -0.20
C ILE A 75 6.08 0.95 1.23
N SER A 76 6.53 0.04 2.11
CA SER A 76 6.08 0.04 3.51
C SER A 76 6.42 1.34 4.25
N PHE A 77 7.59 1.95 3.98
CA PHE A 77 7.95 3.23 4.58
C PHE A 77 7.11 4.38 4.02
N GLU A 78 6.81 4.37 2.73
CA GLU A 78 5.89 5.35 2.12
C GLU A 78 4.47 5.26 2.68
N GLU A 79 3.99 4.06 2.97
CA GLU A 79 2.69 3.88 3.61
C GLU A 79 2.69 4.34 5.07
N ILE A 80 3.77 4.08 5.82
CA ILE A 80 3.91 4.52 7.22
C ILE A 80 3.98 6.04 7.30
N ILE A 81 4.72 6.72 6.41
CA ILE A 81 4.82 8.19 6.46
C ILE A 81 3.49 8.87 6.12
N GLN A 82 2.63 8.20 5.34
CA GLN A 82 1.28 8.65 4.98
C GLN A 82 0.19 8.19 5.96
N ASP A 83 0.56 7.60 7.11
CA ASP A 83 -0.38 7.11 8.13
C ASP A 83 -1.37 6.03 7.61
N LYS A 84 -1.00 5.28 6.57
CA LYS A 84 -1.84 4.23 5.96
C LYS A 84 -1.66 2.84 6.56
N VAL A 85 -0.69 2.69 7.46
CA VAL A 85 -0.38 1.43 8.14
C VAL A 85 -0.49 1.69 9.64
N LEU A 86 -1.32 0.90 10.31
CA LEU A 86 -1.51 0.95 11.76
C LEU A 86 -0.85 -0.27 12.39
N ALA A 87 -0.13 -0.08 13.50
CA ALA A 87 0.34 -1.20 14.30
C ALA A 87 -0.73 -1.57 15.34
N GLY A 88 -1.05 -2.85 15.46
CA GLY A 88 -2.05 -3.35 16.40
C GLY A 88 -2.59 -4.71 15.97
N GLU A 89 -3.63 -5.16 16.67
CA GLU A 89 -4.38 -6.34 16.24
C GLU A 89 -5.06 -6.08 14.90
N LYS A 90 -5.15 -7.13 14.09
CA LYS A 90 -5.86 -7.07 12.81
C LYS A 90 -7.35 -6.86 13.13
N LYS A 91 -7.82 -5.63 12.96
CA LYS A 91 -9.25 -5.33 13.02
C LYS A 91 -9.89 -5.91 11.76
N ASP A 92 -10.91 -6.75 11.93
CA ASP A 92 -11.71 -7.17 10.79
C ASP A 92 -12.35 -5.92 10.18
N PRO A 93 -12.36 -5.78 8.83
CA PRO A 93 -12.99 -4.64 8.20
C PRO A 93 -14.46 -4.62 8.63
N GLU A 94 -14.89 -3.49 9.20
CA GLU A 94 -16.32 -3.22 9.32
C GLU A 94 -16.90 -3.28 7.89
N PRO A 95 -18.06 -3.92 7.69
CA PRO A 95 -18.64 -4.06 6.36
C PRO A 95 -18.83 -2.67 5.77
N VAL A 96 -17.99 -2.32 4.81
CA VAL A 96 -18.17 -1.12 4.00
C VAL A 96 -19.32 -1.46 3.06
N GLU A 97 -20.44 -0.76 3.19
CA GLU A 97 -21.50 -0.77 2.18
C GLU A 97 -20.88 -0.24 0.88
N VAL A 98 -20.44 -1.16 0.03
CA VAL A 98 -19.99 -0.86 -1.31
C VAL A 98 -21.22 -0.50 -2.12
N GLU A 99 -21.47 0.79 -2.31
CA GLU A 99 -22.31 1.24 -3.41
C GLU A 99 -21.57 0.89 -4.70
N ASP A 100 -22.11 -0.05 -5.46
CA ASP A 100 -21.60 -0.52 -6.75
C ASP A 100 -21.59 0.65 -7.75
N VAL A 101 -20.57 1.51 -7.70
CA VAL A 101 -20.28 2.45 -8.79
C VAL A 101 -19.62 1.65 -9.89
N ILE A 102 -20.44 0.93 -10.65
CA ILE A 102 -20.07 0.37 -11.94
C ILE A 102 -19.82 1.57 -12.85
N VAL A 103 -18.55 1.92 -13.06
CA VAL A 103 -18.19 2.82 -14.14
C VAL A 103 -18.48 2.04 -15.43
N GLU A 104 -19.59 2.35 -16.08
CA GLU A 104 -19.90 1.91 -17.43
C GLU A 104 -18.69 2.30 -18.30
N ILE A 105 -17.89 1.29 -18.66
CA ILE A 105 -16.87 1.42 -19.68
C ILE A 105 -17.66 1.51 -20.97
N ASP A 106 -17.74 2.72 -21.52
CA ASP A 106 -18.33 3.01 -22.82
C ASP A 106 -17.65 2.09 -23.86
N GLU A 107 -18.39 1.10 -24.37
CA GLU A 107 -17.95 0.28 -25.50
C GLU A 107 -17.80 1.22 -26.70
N PRO A 108 -16.61 1.34 -27.33
CA PRO A 108 -16.52 2.07 -28.57
C PRO A 108 -17.30 1.31 -29.64
N GLU A 109 -18.33 1.95 -30.20
CA GLU A 109 -19.12 1.45 -31.33
C GLU A 109 -18.19 0.96 -32.46
N GLU A 110 -18.41 -0.28 -32.92
CA GLU A 110 -17.76 -0.82 -34.12
C GLU A 110 -18.27 -0.02 -35.34
N GLU A 111 -17.40 0.82 -35.95
CA GLU A 111 -17.67 1.36 -37.28
C GLU A 111 -17.58 0.22 -38.29
N GLU A 112 -18.74 -0.17 -38.83
CA GLU A 112 -18.88 -1.13 -39.93
C GLU A 112 -18.13 -0.64 -41.19
N GLU A 113 -17.55 -1.61 -41.89
CA GLU A 113 -16.87 -1.48 -43.18
C GLU A 113 -17.68 -0.68 -44.23
N GLU A 114 -17.03 0.22 -44.96
CA GLU A 114 -17.31 0.39 -46.39
C GLU A 114 -16.01 0.35 -47.19
N THR A 115 -15.89 -0.72 -47.97
CA THR A 115 -14.89 -0.90 -49.01
C THR A 115 -15.41 -0.25 -50.29
N GLU A 116 -14.60 0.58 -50.94
CA GLU A 116 -14.71 0.90 -52.38
C GLU A 116 -13.32 0.99 -53.02
#